data_AF-A0A3B9FJJ4-F1
#
_entry.id   AF-A0A3B9FJJ4-F1
#
_cell.length_a   1.000
_cell.length_b   1.000
_cell.length_c   1.000
_cell.angle_alpha   90.00
_cell.angle_beta   90.00
_cell.angle_gamma   90.00
#
_symmetry.space_group_name_H-M   'P 1'
#
loop_
_entity.id
_entity.type
_entity.pdbx_description
1 polymer ?
#
loop_
_entity_poly.entity_id
_entity_poly.type
_entity_poly.pdbx_seq_one_letter_code
_entity_poly.pdbx_strand_id
1 'polypeptide(L)'
;MDQVTLARPEETDNPSDADPVICSCFEVSASTIKMAMNVADAKTSADIRETTMAGSGCGACACRVERILAGFPAQCGPCALCPACGHISKLCRCA
;
A
#
# COMPACT_ATOMS: atom_id res chain seq x y z
N MET A 1 19.90 -17.16 34.06
CA MET A 1 20.58 -16.40 33.00
C MET A 1 19.72 -16.56 31.77
N ASP A 2 18.76 -15.66 31.66
CA ASP A 2 17.74 -15.58 30.61
C ASP A 2 18.39 -14.95 29.39
N GLN A 3 18.43 -15.66 28.27
CA GLN A 3 19.10 -15.22 27.06
C GLN A 3 18.10 -15.15 25.89
N VAL A 4 18.04 -13.93 25.36
CA VAL A 4 17.99 -13.59 23.93
C VAL A 4 16.60 -13.40 23.32
N THR A 5 16.21 -12.11 23.30
CA THR A 5 15.61 -11.39 22.17
C THR A 5 16.02 -11.94 20.82
N LEU A 6 15.08 -12.32 19.97
CA LEU A 6 15.16 -12.02 18.53
C LEU A 6 13.77 -12.11 17.87
N ALA A 7 13.38 -10.96 17.30
CA ALA A 7 12.44 -10.77 16.20
C ALA A 7 11.03 -11.39 16.33
N ARG A 8 10.01 -10.51 16.41
CA ARG A 8 8.71 -10.81 15.76
C ARG A 8 9.05 -11.33 14.36
N PRO A 9 8.50 -12.47 13.92
CA PRO A 9 8.71 -12.91 12.55
C PRO A 9 8.32 -11.72 11.66
N GLU A 10 9.31 -11.21 10.94
CA GLU A 10 9.10 -10.26 9.86
C GLU A 10 8.20 -10.98 8.87
N GLU A 11 6.91 -10.67 9.02
CA GLU A 11 5.80 -11.17 8.25
C GLU A 11 6.07 -10.87 6.78
N THR A 12 6.73 -11.83 6.14
CA THR A 12 6.95 -11.85 4.71
C THR A 12 5.58 -11.98 4.08
N ASP A 13 5.07 -10.85 3.63
CA ASP A 13 4.01 -10.65 2.64
C ASP A 13 3.93 -11.86 1.70
N ASN A 14 2.91 -12.68 1.95
CA ASN A 14 2.70 -13.96 1.28
C ASN A 14 2.59 -13.74 -0.25
N PRO A 15 3.27 -14.56 -1.07
CA PRO A 15 3.60 -14.22 -2.44
C PRO A 15 2.38 -14.14 -3.34
N SER A 16 2.16 -12.94 -3.84
CA SER A 16 1.94 -12.74 -5.26
C SER A 16 2.89 -11.61 -5.65
N ASP A 17 4.06 -11.95 -6.20
CA ASP A 17 5.13 -11.07 -6.72
C ASP A 17 4.67 -10.06 -7.80
N ALA A 18 3.39 -9.72 -7.87
CA ALA A 18 2.86 -8.69 -8.73
C ALA A 18 2.92 -7.35 -8.01
N ASP A 19 3.83 -6.48 -8.44
CA ASP A 19 3.83 -5.06 -8.08
C ASP A 19 2.56 -4.40 -8.67
N PRO A 20 1.51 -4.15 -7.86
CA PRO A 20 0.21 -3.80 -8.38
C PRO A 20 0.16 -2.32 -8.75
N VAL A 21 -0.40 -2.04 -9.93
CA VAL A 21 -0.63 -0.67 -10.39
C VAL A 21 -1.69 0.00 -9.51
N ILE A 22 -1.28 1.08 -8.83
CA ILE A 22 -2.10 1.87 -7.93
C ILE A 22 -2.78 3.01 -8.67
N CYS A 23 -2.05 3.69 -9.56
CA CYS A 23 -2.56 4.77 -10.39
C CYS A 23 -2.44 4.38 -11.87
N SER A 24 -3.55 4.03 -12.50
CA SER A 24 -3.57 3.69 -13.93
C SER A 24 -3.38 4.90 -14.84
N CYS A 25 -3.59 6.13 -14.36
CA CYS A 25 -3.37 7.35 -15.17
C CYS A 25 -1.90 7.58 -15.51
N PHE A 26 -1.01 7.21 -14.60
CA PHE A 26 0.43 7.45 -14.70
C PHE A 26 1.24 6.16 -14.50
N GLU A 27 0.57 5.01 -14.56
CA GLU A 27 1.15 3.67 -14.37
C GLU A 27 2.04 3.55 -13.12
N VAL A 28 1.59 4.15 -12.02
CA VAL A 28 2.33 4.14 -10.75
C VAL A 28 1.95 2.91 -9.96
N SER A 29 2.94 2.10 -9.59
CA SER A 29 2.79 0.89 -8.81
C SER A 29 3.02 1.10 -7.30
N ALA A 30 2.68 0.09 -6.49
CA ALA A 30 2.86 0.16 -5.05
C ALA A 30 4.33 0.30 -4.65
N SER A 31 5.24 -0.37 -5.36
CA SER A 31 6.68 -0.29 -5.11
C SER A 31 7.23 1.11 -5.39
N THR A 32 6.74 1.80 -6.43
CA THR A 32 7.08 3.19 -6.71
C THR A 32 6.68 4.12 -5.58
N ILE A 33 5.49 3.93 -4.99
CA ILE A 33 5.03 4.70 -3.84
C ILE A 33 5.91 4.42 -2.61
N LYS A 34 6.22 3.15 -2.33
CA LYS A 34 7.13 2.77 -1.23
C LYS A 34 8.53 3.35 -1.43
N MET A 35 9.02 3.35 -2.66
CA MET A 35 10.31 3.97 -3.01
C MET A 35 10.29 5.48 -2.78
N ALA A 36 9.21 6.17 -3.15
CA ALA A 36 9.05 7.59 -2.86
C ALA A 36 9.04 7.88 -1.35
N MET A 37 8.38 7.03 -0.54
CA MET A 37 8.42 7.14 0.92
C MET A 37 9.83 6.98 1.47
N ASN A 38 10.61 6.03 0.96
CA ASN A 38 11.94 5.70 1.49
C ASN A 38 13.05 6.64 0.98
N VAL A 39 13.00 7.06 -0.29
CA VAL A 39 14.06 7.85 -0.93
C VAL A 39 13.80 9.36 -0.80
N ALA A 40 12.54 9.78 -0.94
CA ALA A 40 12.16 11.19 -0.90
C ALA A 40 11.56 11.63 0.45
N ASP A 41 11.53 10.73 1.46
CA ASP A 41 10.90 10.95 2.77
C ASP A 41 9.42 11.41 2.65
N ALA A 42 8.73 10.97 1.58
CA ALA A 42 7.37 11.37 1.29
C ALA A 42 6.40 10.79 2.33
N LYS A 43 5.75 11.67 3.11
CA LYS A 43 4.89 11.30 4.25
C LYS A 43 3.42 11.58 4.01
N THR A 44 3.11 12.41 3.02
CA THR A 44 1.73 12.81 2.71
C THR A 44 1.34 12.42 1.28
N SER A 45 0.04 12.36 1.02
CA SER A 45 -0.47 12.13 -0.34
C SER A 45 -0.07 13.24 -1.31
N ALA A 46 0.18 14.45 -0.81
CA ALA A 46 0.71 15.55 -1.60
C ALA A 46 2.18 15.30 -2.01
N ASP A 47 3.03 14.83 -1.09
CA ASP A 47 4.43 14.48 -1.39
C ASP A 47 4.51 13.33 -2.41
N ILE A 48 3.67 12.30 -2.23
CA ILE A 48 3.57 11.18 -3.18
C ILE A 48 3.13 11.68 -4.54
N ARG A 49 2.15 12.60 -4.59
CA ARG A 49 1.68 13.19 -5.85
C ARG A 49 2.77 13.99 -6.54
N GLU A 50 3.54 14.78 -5.79
CA GLU A 50 4.66 15.55 -6.33
C GLU A 50 5.77 14.65 -6.87
N THR A 51 6.07 13.55 -6.16
CA THR A 51 7.16 12.64 -6.51
C THR A 51 6.80 11.66 -7.62
N THR A 52 5.56 11.15 -7.65
CA THR A 52 5.14 10.03 -8.51
C THR A 52 4.05 10.39 -9.51
N MET A 53 3.45 11.58 -9.42
CA MET A 53 2.23 11.98 -10.14
C MET A 53 0.95 11.19 -9.79
N ALA A 54 1.03 10.18 -8.90
CA ALA A 54 -0.14 9.45 -8.45
C ALA A 54 -1.16 10.38 -7.79
N GLY A 55 -2.38 10.42 -8.33
CA GLY A 55 -3.47 11.26 -7.81
C GLY A 55 -3.61 12.63 -8.48
N SER A 56 -2.73 13.00 -9.42
CA SER A 56 -2.86 14.25 -10.21
C SER A 56 -3.88 14.16 -11.35
N GLY A 57 -4.37 12.96 -11.66
CA GLY A 57 -5.29 12.69 -12.77
C GLY A 57 -6.75 12.59 -12.31
N CYS A 58 -7.33 11.39 -12.38
CA CYS A 58 -8.73 11.17 -12.00
C CYS A 58 -9.00 11.08 -10.49
N GLY A 59 -7.95 11.00 -9.65
CA GLY A 59 -8.07 10.90 -8.19
C GLY A 59 -8.52 9.53 -7.65
N ALA A 60 -8.88 8.55 -8.50
CA ALA A 60 -9.41 7.25 -8.07
C ALA A 60 -8.42 6.41 -7.23
N CYS A 61 -7.13 6.73 -7.26
CA CYS A 61 -6.11 6.06 -6.48
C CYS A 61 -5.88 6.67 -5.08
N ALA A 62 -6.49 7.81 -4.74
CA ALA A 62 -6.21 8.55 -3.51
C ALA A 62 -6.31 7.68 -2.25
N CYS A 63 -7.42 6.95 -2.07
CA CYS A 63 -7.60 6.08 -0.90
C CYS A 63 -6.62 4.90 -0.86
N ARG A 64 -6.09 4.44 -2.01
CA ARG A 64 -5.04 3.39 -2.04
C ARG A 64 -3.68 3.96 -1.66
N VAL A 65 -3.36 5.18 -2.09
CA VAL A 65 -2.13 5.89 -1.69
C VAL A 65 -2.13 6.12 -0.18
N GLU A 66 -3.21 6.67 0.38
CA GLU A 66 -3.33 6.88 1.83
C GLU A 66 -3.21 5.58 2.62
N ARG A 67 -3.74 4.48 2.08
CA ARG A 67 -3.59 3.16 2.70
C ARG A 67 -2.13 2.71 2.78
N ILE A 68 -1.37 2.85 1.69
CA ILE A 68 0.06 2.52 1.66
C ILE A 68 0.84 3.40 2.66
N LEU A 69 0.53 4.71 2.69
CA LEU A 69 1.13 5.64 3.65
C LEU A 69 0.88 5.25 5.10
N ALA A 70 -0.29 4.65 5.39
CA ALA A 70 -0.63 4.11 6.70
C ALA A 70 -0.04 2.70 6.97
N GLY A 71 0.77 2.17 6.07
CA GLY A 71 1.47 0.87 6.25
C GLY A 71 0.65 -0.36 5.89
N PHE A 72 -0.49 -0.21 5.23
CA PHE A 72 -1.36 -1.33 4.84
C PHE A 72 -1.19 -1.71 3.36
N PRO A 73 -1.50 -2.95 2.96
CA PRO A 73 -1.38 -3.38 1.57
C PRO A 73 -2.46 -2.74 0.69
N ALA A 74 -2.10 -2.38 -0.54
CA ALA A 74 -2.98 -1.62 -1.43
C ALA A 74 -4.18 -2.40 -1.99
N GLN A 75 -4.17 -3.74 -1.91
CA GLN A 75 -5.25 -4.59 -2.43
C GLN A 75 -6.31 -4.95 -1.39
N CYS A 76 -6.17 -4.57 -0.12
CA CYS A 76 -7.20 -4.76 0.91
C CYS A 76 -7.87 -3.42 1.30
N GLY A 77 -9.11 -3.46 1.81
CA GLY A 77 -9.83 -2.30 2.36
C GLY A 77 -11.02 -1.81 1.51
N PRO A 78 -11.70 -0.71 1.90
CA PRO A 78 -13.04 -0.37 1.42
C PRO A 78 -13.11 0.13 -0.02
N CYS A 79 -11.95 0.29 -0.66
CA CYS A 79 -11.81 0.70 -2.05
C CYS A 79 -11.36 -0.46 -2.95
N ALA A 80 -11.27 -1.67 -2.41
CA ALA A 80 -10.95 -2.91 -3.12
C ALA A 80 -11.88 -4.04 -2.67
N LEU A 81 -12.10 -5.02 -3.55
CA LEU A 81 -12.71 -6.29 -3.15
C LEU A 81 -11.67 -7.08 -2.34
N CYS A 82 -12.09 -7.80 -1.29
CA CYS A 82 -11.19 -8.72 -0.59
C CYS A 82 -10.58 -9.70 -1.62
N PRO A 83 -9.25 -9.84 -1.75
CA PRO A 83 -8.66 -10.73 -2.74
C PRO A 83 -8.96 -12.22 -2.47
N ALA A 84 -9.32 -12.56 -1.23
CA ALA A 84 -9.68 -13.91 -0.84
C ALA A 84 -11.15 -14.27 -1.14
N CYS A 85 -12.09 -13.31 -1.10
CA CYS A 85 -13.53 -13.61 -1.18
C CYS A 85 -14.38 -12.65 -2.03
N GLY A 86 -13.79 -11.58 -2.57
CA GLY A 86 -14.44 -10.73 -3.56
C GLY A 86 -15.55 -9.80 -3.06
N HIS A 87 -15.73 -9.59 -1.75
CA HIS A 87 -16.85 -8.81 -1.20
C HIS A 87 -16.45 -7.45 -0.58
N ILE A 88 -17.36 -6.46 -0.65
CA ILE A 88 -17.17 -5.07 -0.19
C ILE A 88 -17.38 -4.95 1.34
N SER A 89 -16.27 -4.65 2.02
CA SER A 89 -16.11 -3.85 3.26
C SER A 89 -16.76 -4.21 4.60
N LYS A 90 -17.84 -4.99 4.72
CA LYS A 90 -18.35 -5.33 6.08
C LYS A 90 -17.71 -6.57 6.73
N LEU A 91 -16.80 -7.25 6.02
CA LEU A 91 -16.26 -8.56 6.44
C LEU A 91 -14.72 -8.66 6.45
N CYS A 92 -13.96 -7.65 6.01
CA CYS A 92 -12.48 -7.72 6.07
C CYS A 92 -12.04 -7.54 7.52
N ARG A 93 -11.73 -8.65 8.21
CA ARG A 93 -11.01 -8.70 9.49
C ARG A 93 -9.51 -8.76 9.25
N CYS A 94 -9.04 -7.93 8.33
CA CYS A 94 -7.66 -7.88 7.89
C CYS A 94 -6.88 -7.23 9.05
N ALA A 95 -6.26 -8.09 9.86
CA ALA A 95 -5.50 -7.79 11.08
C ALA A 95 -4.01 -7.63 10.76
#